data_AF-A0A1V5C1C9-F1
#
_entry.id   AF-A0A1V5C1C9-F1
#
_cell.length_a   1.000
_cell.length_b   1.000
_cell.length_c   1.000
_cell.angle_alpha   90.00
_cell.angle_beta   90.00
_cell.angle_gamma   90.00
#
_symmetry.space_group_name_H-M   'P 1'
#
loop_
_entity.id
_entity.type
_entity.pdbx_description
1 polymer ?
#
loop_
_entity_poly.entity_id
_entity_poly.type
_entity_poly.pdbx_seq_one_letter_code
_entity_poly.pdbx_strand_id
1 'polypeptide(L)'
;MKRIVLVGLGVAIVLMACAHFPHRGLSIVWPEQISYLTAMCELDMSWRGAKYSGSMSLRLIYPSQLQMEIYGPFGETLLFIRKDGADFLMATKEERIADVRQFEERFGIKLDEFIEDLAMRTPRDQANGIPFVQRESYRVLYKLANDENTLCWDGEEGRICMRFLEANFDVEGNLEKGSSGNI
;
A
#
# COMPACT_ATOMS: atom_id res chain seq x y z
N MET A 1 2.64 33.80 -41.27
CA MET A 1 3.12 33.71 -39.86
C MET A 1 2.03 33.34 -38.86
N LYS A 2 0.83 33.97 -38.87
CA LYS A 2 -0.26 33.64 -37.91
C LYS A 2 -0.71 32.16 -37.89
N ARG A 3 -0.70 31.45 -39.03
CA ARG A 3 -1.12 30.03 -39.11
C ARG A 3 -0.12 29.05 -38.48
N ILE A 4 1.18 29.35 -38.49
CA ILE A 4 2.22 28.44 -37.95
C ILE A 4 2.24 28.51 -36.42
N VAL A 5 1.99 29.69 -35.85
CA VAL A 5 1.90 29.91 -34.39
C VAL A 5 0.69 29.18 -33.80
N LEU A 6 -0.45 29.15 -34.51
CA LEU A 6 -1.65 28.44 -34.08
C LEU A 6 -1.48 26.91 -34.07
N VAL A 7 -0.72 26.36 -35.04
CA VAL A 7 -0.43 24.92 -35.09
C VAL A 7 0.53 24.50 -33.98
N GLY A 8 1.57 25.31 -33.70
CA GLY A 8 2.50 25.04 -32.60
C GLY A 8 1.83 25.07 -31.21
N LEU A 9 0.90 26.01 -31.00
CA LEU A 9 0.14 26.10 -29.74
C LEU A 9 -0.81 24.90 -29.57
N GLY A 10 -1.45 24.45 -30.65
CA GLY A 10 -2.31 23.26 -30.63
C GLY A 10 -1.55 21.98 -30.28
N VAL A 11 -0.36 21.79 -30.86
CA VAL A 11 0.50 20.63 -30.55
C VAL A 11 0.99 20.64 -29.10
N ALA A 12 1.35 21.81 -28.55
CA ALA A 12 1.75 21.93 -27.16
C ALA A 12 0.63 21.57 -26.17
N ILE A 13 -0.63 21.95 -26.47
CA ILE A 13 -1.79 21.62 -25.64
C ILE A 13 -2.10 20.12 -25.69
N VAL A 14 -2.00 19.48 -26.86
CA VAL A 14 -2.21 18.03 -27.00
C VAL A 14 -1.15 17.23 -26.28
N LEU A 15 0.12 17.68 -26.29
CA LEU A 15 1.21 17.00 -25.57
C LEU A 15 1.09 17.13 -24.05
N MET A 16 0.59 18.26 -23.52
CA MET A 16 0.33 18.39 -22.08
C MET A 16 -0.87 17.56 -21.60
N ALA A 17 -1.86 17.30 -22.47
CA ALA A 17 -3.03 16.51 -22.10
C ALA A 17 -2.72 15.03 -21.81
N CYS A 18 -1.67 14.47 -22.43
CA CYS A 18 -1.27 13.08 -22.19
C CYS A 18 -0.58 12.85 -20.83
N ALA A 19 -0.08 13.90 -20.17
CA ALA A 19 0.56 13.81 -18.85
C ALA A 19 -0.44 13.90 -17.67
N HIS A 20 -1.73 14.09 -17.96
CA HIS A 20 -2.78 14.28 -16.97
C HIS A 20 -3.92 13.27 -17.09
N PHE A 21 -3.67 12.12 -17.73
CA PHE A 21 -4.55 10.98 -17.50
C PHE A 21 -4.25 10.42 -16.10
N PRO A 22 -5.17 10.57 -15.13
CA PRO A 22 -5.03 9.83 -13.89
C PRO A 22 -4.93 8.36 -14.28
N HIS A 23 -3.84 7.69 -13.88
CA HIS A 23 -3.78 6.24 -13.92
C HIS A 23 -4.97 5.75 -13.08
N ARG A 24 -6.09 5.45 -13.72
CA ARG A 24 -7.11 4.60 -13.13
C ARG A 24 -6.37 3.30 -12.86
N GLY A 25 -6.09 3.06 -11.59
CA GLY A 25 -5.50 1.80 -11.14
C GLY A 25 -6.34 0.66 -11.71
N LEU A 26 -5.69 -0.45 -12.02
CA LEU A 26 -6.42 -1.65 -12.42
C LEU A 26 -7.45 -1.98 -11.33
N SER A 27 -8.62 -2.45 -11.75
CA SER A 27 -9.63 -2.93 -10.79
C SER A 27 -9.06 -4.16 -10.10
N ILE A 28 -8.83 -4.10 -8.79
CA ILE A 28 -8.27 -5.20 -8.00
C ILE A 28 -9.44 -5.98 -7.40
N VAL A 29 -9.48 -7.29 -7.64
CA VAL A 29 -10.45 -8.18 -7.00
C VAL A 29 -9.88 -8.63 -5.67
N TRP A 30 -10.43 -8.10 -4.58
CA TRP A 30 -9.95 -8.35 -3.22
C TRP A 30 -10.50 -9.67 -2.66
N PRO A 31 -9.65 -10.56 -2.14
CA PRO A 31 -10.13 -11.73 -1.41
C PRO A 31 -10.73 -11.32 -0.05
N GLU A 32 -11.53 -12.20 0.54
CA GLU A 32 -12.07 -11.94 1.89
C GLU A 32 -10.96 -11.86 2.94
N GLN A 33 -9.93 -12.71 2.82
CA GLN A 33 -8.76 -12.76 3.68
C GLN A 33 -7.51 -12.99 2.84
N ILE A 34 -6.38 -12.47 3.30
CA ILE A 34 -5.10 -12.51 2.58
C ILE A 34 -4.13 -13.43 3.33
N SER A 35 -3.56 -14.40 2.62
CA SER A 35 -2.47 -15.25 3.11
C SER A 35 -1.13 -14.83 2.52
N TYR A 36 -1.14 -14.36 1.28
CA TYR A 36 0.00 -13.87 0.54
C TYR A 36 -0.41 -12.59 -0.19
N LEU A 37 0.48 -11.60 -0.22
CA LEU A 37 0.28 -10.36 -0.95
C LEU A 37 1.63 -9.83 -1.42
N THR A 38 1.73 -9.55 -2.71
CA THR A 38 2.72 -8.62 -3.26
C THR A 38 2.00 -7.46 -3.92
N ALA A 39 2.42 -6.24 -3.65
CA ALA A 39 1.73 -5.06 -4.15
C ALA A 39 2.66 -3.87 -4.37
N MET A 40 2.32 -3.08 -5.37
CA MET A 40 2.83 -1.71 -5.56
C MET A 40 1.77 -0.75 -5.07
N CYS A 41 2.16 0.17 -4.18
CA CYS A 41 1.25 1.11 -3.53
C CYS A 41 1.79 2.53 -3.60
N GLU A 42 0.93 3.49 -3.33
CA GLU A 42 1.32 4.81 -2.84
C GLU A 42 0.96 4.91 -1.37
N LEU A 43 1.91 5.39 -0.57
CA LEU A 43 1.71 5.69 0.83
C LEU A 43 1.54 7.21 0.99
N ASP A 44 0.54 7.59 1.78
CA ASP A 44 0.43 8.91 2.37
C ASP A 44 0.25 8.76 3.88
N MET A 45 1.28 9.14 4.63
CA MET A 45 1.37 8.94 6.07
C MET A 45 1.73 10.25 6.77
N SER A 46 0.91 10.61 7.75
CA SER A 46 1.19 11.61 8.77
C SER A 46 0.70 11.06 10.10
N TRP A 47 1.60 10.50 10.91
CA TRP A 47 1.25 9.75 12.12
C TRP A 47 2.27 9.97 13.23
N ARG A 48 1.83 10.40 14.42
CA ARG A 48 2.69 10.68 15.60
C ARG A 48 3.93 11.52 15.26
N GLY A 49 3.74 12.56 14.44
CA GLY A 49 4.81 13.45 13.99
C GLY A 49 5.71 12.90 12.87
N ALA A 50 5.64 11.62 12.54
CA ALA A 50 6.30 11.04 11.38
C ALA A 50 5.51 11.34 10.10
N LYS A 51 6.22 11.65 9.01
CA LYS A 51 5.63 11.89 7.69
C LYS A 51 6.39 11.14 6.61
N TYR A 52 5.68 10.28 5.90
CA TYR A 52 6.20 9.55 4.75
C TYR A 52 5.18 9.64 3.62
N SER A 53 5.63 10.00 2.42
CA SER A 53 4.79 9.97 1.23
C SER A 53 5.63 9.54 0.04
N GLY A 54 5.09 8.65 -0.77
CA GLY A 54 5.78 8.15 -1.95
C GLY A 54 5.25 6.81 -2.42
N SER A 55 5.88 6.29 -3.48
CA SER A 55 5.63 4.92 -3.95
C SER A 55 6.16 3.93 -2.92
N MET A 56 5.54 2.76 -2.84
CA MET A 56 5.88 1.75 -1.86
C MET A 56 5.77 0.35 -2.47
N SER A 57 6.73 -0.52 -2.15
CA SER A 57 6.59 -1.96 -2.35
C SER A 57 6.14 -2.64 -1.06
N LEU A 58 5.21 -3.58 -1.19
CA LEU A 58 4.67 -4.36 -0.09
C LEU A 58 4.76 -5.85 -0.43
N ARG A 59 5.27 -6.64 0.50
CA ARG A 59 5.21 -8.10 0.49
C ARG A 59 4.75 -8.59 1.86
N LEU A 60 3.77 -9.48 1.89
CA LEU A 60 3.21 -10.07 3.09
C LEU A 60 3.04 -11.58 2.88
N ILE A 61 3.55 -12.36 3.83
CA ILE A 61 3.21 -13.77 4.01
C ILE A 61 2.68 -13.91 5.43
N TYR A 62 1.36 -14.01 5.57
CA TYR A 62 0.72 -14.00 6.88
C TYR A 62 0.98 -15.33 7.64
N PRO A 63 1.23 -15.29 8.96
CA PRO A 63 1.45 -14.11 9.81
C PRO A 63 2.94 -13.73 9.94
N SER A 64 3.84 -14.48 9.31
CA SER A 64 5.26 -14.52 9.69
C SER A 64 6.13 -13.47 9.01
N GLN A 65 5.80 -13.03 7.79
CA GLN A 65 6.66 -12.13 7.02
C GLN A 65 5.93 -10.88 6.57
N LEU A 66 6.55 -9.73 6.81
CA LEU A 66 6.16 -8.44 6.27
C LEU A 66 7.40 -7.75 5.72
N GLN A 67 7.32 -7.19 4.53
CA GLN A 67 8.34 -6.31 4.00
C GLN A 67 7.65 -5.12 3.34
N MET A 68 8.05 -3.92 3.75
CA MET A 68 7.60 -2.66 3.19
C MET A 68 8.83 -1.81 2.87
N GLU A 69 8.83 -1.23 1.69
CA GLU A 69 9.87 -0.28 1.29
C GLU A 69 9.23 0.93 0.63
N ILE A 70 9.42 2.10 1.24
CA ILE A 70 8.86 3.37 0.79
C ILE A 70 9.95 4.17 0.09
N TYR A 71 9.68 4.59 -1.14
CA TYR A 71 10.60 5.27 -2.02
C TYR A 71 10.27 6.76 -2.13
N GLY A 72 11.30 7.58 -2.13
CA GLY A 72 11.22 9.00 -2.42
C GLY A 72 11.11 9.28 -3.92
N PRO A 73 10.98 10.56 -4.31
CA PRO A 73 10.79 10.96 -5.70
C PRO A 73 11.98 10.64 -6.62
N PHE A 74 13.17 10.34 -6.07
CA PHE A 74 14.35 9.96 -6.84
C PHE A 74 14.68 8.46 -6.73
N GLY A 75 13.75 7.65 -6.19
CA GLY A 75 13.92 6.22 -6.02
C GLY A 75 14.77 5.80 -4.82
N GLU A 76 15.15 6.76 -3.96
CA GLU A 76 15.83 6.49 -2.71
C GLU A 76 14.87 5.88 -1.68
N THR A 77 15.32 4.90 -0.91
CA THR A 77 14.53 4.32 0.18
C THR A 77 14.45 5.29 1.36
N LEU A 78 13.25 5.74 1.70
CA LEU A 78 12.97 6.62 2.83
C LEU A 78 12.75 5.84 4.12
N LEU A 79 12.04 4.72 4.02
CA LEU A 79 11.72 3.85 5.14
C LEU A 79 11.63 2.40 4.64
N PHE A 80 12.34 1.52 5.32
CA PHE A 80 12.31 0.08 5.12
C PHE A 80 11.83 -0.58 6.40
N ILE A 81 10.83 -1.46 6.32
CA ILE A 81 10.35 -2.29 7.42
C ILE A 81 10.39 -3.73 6.96
N ARG A 82 10.99 -4.61 7.77
CA ARG A 82 11.00 -6.05 7.54
C ARG A 82 10.76 -6.79 8.84
N LYS A 83 9.82 -7.72 8.80
CA LYS A 83 9.62 -8.80 9.77
C LYS A 83 9.83 -10.13 9.06
N ASP A 84 10.62 -11.02 9.65
CA ASP A 84 10.77 -12.41 9.19
C ASP A 84 10.80 -13.32 10.42
N GLY A 85 9.65 -13.92 10.74
CA GLY A 85 9.46 -14.65 11.98
C GLY A 85 9.65 -13.75 13.20
N ALA A 86 10.69 -14.04 13.99
CA ALA A 86 11.06 -13.26 15.18
C ALA A 86 11.95 -12.06 14.84
N ASP A 87 12.59 -12.05 13.67
CA ASP A 87 13.51 -10.97 13.29
C ASP A 87 12.72 -9.76 12.83
N PHE A 88 13.10 -8.58 13.34
CA PHE A 88 12.53 -7.30 12.97
C PHE A 88 13.63 -6.30 12.59
N LEU A 89 13.36 -5.50 11.58
CA LEU A 89 14.20 -4.37 11.19
C LEU A 89 13.34 -3.26 10.63
N MET A 90 13.44 -2.08 11.23
CA MET A 90 13.07 -0.82 10.61
C MET A 90 14.34 -0.02 10.33
N ALA A 91 14.47 0.55 9.15
CA ALA A 91 15.60 1.39 8.78
C ALA A 91 15.14 2.64 8.02
N THR A 92 15.68 3.78 8.40
CA THR A 92 15.70 5.00 7.58
C THR A 92 17.16 5.30 7.21
N LYS A 93 17.40 6.47 6.62
CA LYS A 93 18.77 6.96 6.39
C LYS A 93 19.50 7.30 7.69
N GLU A 94 18.77 7.73 8.71
CA GLU A 94 19.31 8.24 9.98
C GLU A 94 19.41 7.17 11.07
N GLU A 95 18.52 6.18 11.03
CA GLU A 95 18.36 5.24 12.14
C GLU A 95 18.08 3.81 11.69
N ARG A 96 18.38 2.87 12.58
CA ARG A 96 18.03 1.45 12.45
C ARG A 96 17.50 0.94 13.78
N ILE A 97 16.32 0.36 13.75
CA ILE A 97 15.63 -0.22 14.90
C ILE A 97 15.46 -1.72 14.64
N ALA A 98 16.00 -2.55 15.52
CA ALA A 98 15.86 -4.02 15.43
C ALA A 98 14.92 -4.61 16.49
N ASP A 99 14.53 -3.81 17.50
CA ASP A 99 13.56 -4.23 18.51
C ASP A 99 12.16 -3.76 18.10
N VAL A 100 11.24 -4.70 17.90
CA VAL A 100 9.85 -4.41 17.54
C VAL A 100 9.18 -3.48 18.55
N ARG A 101 9.52 -3.58 19.84
CA ARG A 101 8.91 -2.74 20.88
C ARG A 101 9.19 -1.26 20.66
N GLN A 102 10.37 -0.91 20.16
CA GLN A 102 10.70 0.48 19.83
C GLN A 102 9.88 1.00 18.64
N PHE A 103 9.56 0.14 17.67
CA PHE A 103 8.61 0.47 16.60
C PHE A 103 7.21 0.71 17.18
N GLU A 104 6.72 -0.20 18.03
CA GLU A 104 5.39 -0.11 18.62
C GLU A 104 5.26 1.12 19.54
N GLU A 105 6.28 1.43 20.33
CA GLU A 105 6.34 2.65 21.15
C GLU A 105 6.34 3.92 20.29
N ARG A 106 7.06 3.90 19.15
CA ARG A 106 7.14 5.04 18.23
C ARG A 106 5.82 5.30 17.51
N PHE A 107 5.21 4.27 16.96
CA PHE A 107 4.00 4.42 16.14
C PHE A 107 2.71 4.23 16.94
N GLY A 108 2.75 3.65 18.14
CA GLY A 108 1.54 3.36 18.92
C GLY A 108 0.63 2.31 18.27
N ILE A 109 1.20 1.49 17.39
CA ILE A 109 0.53 0.43 16.64
C ILE A 109 1.32 -0.86 16.89
N LYS A 110 0.65 -1.93 17.33
CA LYS A 110 1.30 -3.23 17.46
C LYS A 110 1.58 -3.81 16.08
N LEU A 111 2.77 -4.37 15.87
CA LEU A 111 3.16 -4.86 14.55
C LEU A 111 2.27 -6.01 14.09
N ASP A 112 1.88 -6.90 15.02
CA ASP A 112 1.01 -8.03 14.71
C ASP A 112 -0.42 -7.58 14.37
N GLU A 113 -0.94 -6.54 15.04
CA GLU A 113 -2.25 -5.95 14.70
C GLU A 113 -2.22 -5.31 13.30
N PHE A 114 -1.13 -4.60 12.97
CA PHE A 114 -0.94 -4.03 11.64
C PHE A 114 -0.88 -5.11 10.54
N ILE A 115 -0.23 -6.24 10.82
CA ILE A 115 -0.17 -7.39 9.91
C ILE A 115 -1.55 -8.05 9.77
N GLU A 116 -2.32 -8.20 10.84
CA GLU A 116 -3.71 -8.69 10.79
C GLU A 116 -4.61 -7.77 9.97
N ASP A 117 -4.45 -6.46 10.13
CA ASP A 117 -5.22 -5.43 9.44
C ASP A 117 -4.96 -5.52 7.92
N LEU A 118 -3.69 -5.62 7.52
CA LEU A 118 -3.26 -5.86 6.14
C LEU A 118 -3.76 -7.20 5.60
N ALA A 119 -3.73 -8.25 6.41
CA ALA A 119 -4.15 -9.59 6.03
C ALA A 119 -5.69 -9.77 6.01
N MET A 120 -6.44 -8.74 6.41
CA MET A 120 -7.91 -8.75 6.49
C MET A 120 -8.47 -9.88 7.36
N ARG A 121 -7.75 -10.24 8.44
CA ARG A 121 -8.12 -11.38 9.31
C ARG A 121 -9.11 -11.03 10.41
N THR A 122 -9.13 -9.77 10.81
CA THR A 122 -10.05 -9.28 11.84
C THR A 122 -11.46 -9.15 11.26
N PRO A 123 -12.52 -9.62 11.96
CA PRO A 123 -13.89 -9.37 11.56
C PRO A 123 -14.14 -7.88 11.36
N ARG A 124 -14.80 -7.54 10.24
CA ARG A 124 -15.08 -6.16 9.84
C ARG A 124 -16.52 -5.80 10.13
N ASP A 125 -16.70 -4.67 10.79
CA ASP A 125 -18.00 -4.01 10.92
C ASP A 125 -18.28 -3.18 9.65
N GLN A 126 -19.50 -2.65 9.55
CA GLN A 126 -19.95 -1.82 8.44
C GLN A 126 -20.45 -0.48 8.95
N ALA A 127 -19.96 0.63 8.40
CA ALA A 127 -20.49 1.97 8.64
C ALA A 127 -20.58 2.72 7.33
N ASN A 128 -21.77 3.23 6.99
CA ASN A 128 -22.03 3.94 5.73
C ASN A 128 -21.57 3.17 4.47
N GLY A 129 -21.67 1.83 4.51
CA GLY A 129 -21.23 0.95 3.41
C GLY A 129 -19.72 0.76 3.28
N ILE A 130 -18.92 1.30 4.21
CA ILE A 130 -17.47 1.10 4.25
C ILE A 130 -17.16 0.07 5.35
N PRO A 131 -16.54 -1.08 4.99
CA PRO A 131 -16.04 -2.03 5.97
C PRO A 131 -14.93 -1.39 6.82
N PHE A 132 -14.95 -1.65 8.13
CA PHE A 132 -13.94 -1.14 9.05
C PHE A 132 -13.61 -2.11 10.18
N VAL A 133 -12.44 -1.93 10.78
CA VAL A 133 -12.03 -2.57 12.05
C VAL A 133 -11.75 -1.47 13.06
N GLN A 134 -12.34 -1.57 14.25
CA GLN A 134 -12.02 -0.69 15.37
C GLN A 134 -10.93 -1.33 16.24
N ARG A 135 -9.78 -0.67 16.36
CA ARG A 135 -8.73 -0.99 17.34
C ARG A 135 -8.81 0.01 18.50
N GLU A 136 -7.98 -0.18 19.52
CA GLU A 136 -7.99 0.68 20.71
C GLU A 136 -7.64 2.13 20.38
N SER A 137 -6.58 2.35 19.59
CA SER A 137 -6.02 3.70 19.30
C SER A 137 -6.33 4.21 17.89
N TYR A 138 -6.90 3.38 17.01
CA TYR A 138 -7.16 3.73 15.62
C TYR A 138 -8.29 2.89 15.01
N ARG A 139 -8.75 3.32 13.84
CA ARG A 139 -9.73 2.63 13.02
C ARG A 139 -9.15 2.33 11.65
N VAL A 140 -9.34 1.11 11.16
CA VAL A 140 -8.93 0.71 9.81
C VAL A 140 -10.13 0.76 8.89
N LEU A 141 -10.02 1.47 7.77
CA LEU A 141 -11.06 1.62 6.75
C LEU A 141 -10.65 0.88 5.48
N TYR A 142 -11.53 0.01 4.98
CA TYR A 142 -11.28 -0.83 3.80
C TYR A 142 -12.10 -0.31 2.61
N LYS A 143 -11.54 0.65 1.86
CA LYS A 143 -12.16 1.20 0.64
C LYS A 143 -11.68 0.40 -0.57
N LEU A 144 -12.23 -0.80 -0.72
CA LEU A 144 -11.77 -1.82 -1.66
C LEU A 144 -12.80 -2.20 -2.72
N ALA A 145 -13.88 -1.44 -2.83
CA ALA A 145 -14.99 -1.68 -3.76
C ALA A 145 -15.13 -0.52 -4.74
N ASN A 146 -15.86 -0.73 -5.84
CA ASN A 146 -16.21 0.31 -6.81
C ASN A 146 -15.00 1.09 -7.34
N ASP A 147 -13.97 0.38 -7.79
CA ASP A 147 -12.69 0.92 -8.29
C ASP A 147 -11.85 1.68 -7.24
N GLU A 148 -12.23 1.64 -5.96
CA GLU A 148 -11.35 2.05 -4.86
C GLU A 148 -10.43 0.89 -4.45
N ASN A 149 -9.19 1.23 -4.14
CA ASN A 149 -8.14 0.30 -3.74
C ASN A 149 -7.33 0.91 -2.59
N THR A 150 -7.99 1.35 -1.52
CA THR A 150 -7.35 2.09 -0.43
C THR A 150 -7.63 1.47 0.94
N LEU A 151 -6.58 1.22 1.72
CA LEU A 151 -6.68 1.01 3.17
C LEU A 151 -6.22 2.25 3.90
N CYS A 152 -6.95 2.67 4.93
CA CYS A 152 -6.52 3.77 5.79
C CYS A 152 -6.63 3.42 7.27
N TRP A 153 -5.57 3.67 8.03
CA TRP A 153 -5.57 3.72 9.49
C TRP A 153 -5.81 5.18 9.90
N ASP A 154 -6.88 5.43 10.63
CA ASP A 154 -7.32 6.74 11.07
C ASP A 154 -7.40 6.77 12.59
N GLY A 155 -6.66 7.67 13.24
CA GLY A 155 -6.63 7.80 14.69
C GLY A 155 -6.38 9.24 15.11
N GLU A 156 -6.44 9.50 16.42
CA GLU A 156 -6.20 10.85 16.95
C GLU A 156 -4.79 11.36 16.64
N GLU A 157 -3.84 10.43 16.52
CA GLU A 157 -2.44 10.66 16.25
C GLU A 157 -2.12 10.91 14.75
N GLY A 158 -3.13 10.83 13.88
CA GLY A 158 -3.02 11.13 12.46
C GLY A 158 -3.63 10.08 11.57
N ARG A 159 -3.06 9.92 10.37
CA ARG A 159 -3.57 8.99 9.36
C ARG A 159 -2.45 8.32 8.55
N ILE A 160 -2.64 7.05 8.24
CA ILE A 160 -1.83 6.28 7.30
C ILE A 160 -2.77 5.79 6.22
N CYS A 161 -2.56 6.15 4.96
CA CYS A 161 -3.34 5.66 3.84
C CYS A 161 -2.43 4.98 2.82
N MET A 162 -2.80 3.77 2.42
CA MET A 162 -2.15 3.00 1.36
C MET A 162 -3.11 2.83 0.20
N ARG A 163 -2.76 3.40 -0.94
CA ARG A 163 -3.48 3.24 -2.21
C ARG A 163 -2.77 2.21 -3.07
N PHE A 164 -3.40 1.07 -3.30
CA PHE A 164 -2.86 -0.02 -4.10
C PHE A 164 -3.00 0.31 -5.59
N LEU A 165 -1.88 0.25 -6.31
CA LEU A 165 -1.81 0.41 -7.76
C LEU A 165 -1.95 -0.95 -8.45
N GLU A 166 -1.30 -1.95 -7.87
CA GLU A 166 -1.28 -3.34 -8.30
C GLU A 166 -1.21 -4.24 -7.06
N ALA A 167 -1.87 -5.39 -7.10
CA ALA A 167 -1.79 -6.41 -6.06
C ALA A 167 -1.89 -7.81 -6.65
N ASN A 168 -1.10 -8.73 -6.11
CA ASN A 168 -1.14 -10.16 -6.40
C ASN A 168 -1.28 -10.93 -5.09
N PHE A 169 -2.23 -11.87 -5.06
CA PHE A 169 -2.57 -12.65 -3.87
C PHE A 169 -2.12 -14.13 -3.98
N ASP A 170 -1.54 -14.53 -5.11
CA ASP A 170 -1.05 -15.88 -5.37
C ASP A 170 0.43 -16.01 -5.03
N VAL A 171 0.78 -17.08 -4.32
CA VAL A 171 2.17 -17.41 -4.01
C VAL A 171 2.92 -17.70 -5.32
N GLU A 172 4.08 -17.07 -5.51
CA GLU A 172 5.01 -17.41 -6.61
C GLU A 172 5.32 -18.91 -6.56
N GLY A 173 4.66 -19.70 -7.41
CA GLY A 173 4.74 -21.17 -7.41
C GLY A 173 3.47 -21.89 -7.87
N ASN A 174 2.30 -21.25 -7.81
CA ASN A 174 1.01 -21.84 -8.25
C ASN A 174 0.63 -21.52 -9.72
N LEU A 175 1.59 -21.09 -10.54
CA LEU A 175 1.47 -21.26 -11.99
C LEU A 175 1.66 -22.76 -12.29
N GLU A 176 0.64 -23.56 -11.97
CA GLU A 176 0.49 -24.88 -12.55
C GLU A 176 0.61 -24.71 -14.05
N LYS A 177 1.66 -25.32 -14.62
CA LYS A 177 1.71 -25.67 -16.03
C LYS A 177 0.34 -26.25 -16.37
N GLY A 178 -0.45 -25.49 -17.13
CA GLY A 178 -1.64 -26.01 -17.79
C GLY A 178 -1.23 -27.25 -18.55
N SER A 179 -1.57 -28.39 -17.95
CA SER A 179 -1.37 -29.71 -18.49
C SER A 179 -1.98 -29.75 -19.88
N SER A 180 -1.18 -30.17 -20.85
CA SER A 180 -1.67 -30.63 -22.14
C SER A 180 -2.85 -31.59 -21.92
N GLY A 181 -4.00 -31.23 -22.48
CA GLY A 181 -5.20 -32.07 -22.53
C GLY A 181 -5.69 -32.10 -23.97
N ASN A 182 -5.29 -33.12 -24.71
CA ASN A 182 -5.86 -33.50 -25.99
C ASN A 182 -7.38 -33.68 -25.89
N ILE A 183 -8.14 -33.09 -26.81
CA ILE A 183 -9.06 -33.80 -27.73
C ILE A 183 -8.95 -33.09 -29.09
#